data_AF-A0A6I1GY27-F1
#
_entry.id   AF-A0A6I1GY27-F1
#
_cell.length_a   1.000
_cell.length_b   1.000
_cell.length_c   1.000
_cell.angle_alpha   90.00
_cell.angle_beta   90.00
_cell.angle_gamma   90.00
#
_symmetry.space_group_name_H-M   'P 1'
#
loop_
_entity.id
_entity.type
_entity.pdbx_description
1 polymer ?
#
loop_
_entity_poly.entity_id
_entity_poly.type
_entity_poly.pdbx_seq_one_letter_code
_entity_poly.pdbx_strand_id
1 'polypeptide(L)'
;MANRETLGLIKGARAGDVACQLALGRVYLFGQGVPQSLPTALHWLARAAQEDSQEACLLIGTHVPFEVAQPAAKALIPYYAQAFDAGLVQAGLVLAQLVLGNAASHSEALRAKARVALDAAVRAGLPDAQWLLSMQEGALAAAGPDTSLAGEHVLDGDAPLYAWLEQAWSQGNHAGFLSQGLPLARELLQRQAAAGARTIALEAQQVQLLSRCAQALAPGGDAEGWQCCELAAHGGDRTAQLELGLGYARMDAQGQRLATRNGAANFKRAVRWLTQAGEQGLAEAWFVLSRIYTKPEFSQRNVVEAYSCLERAADLGHGPAQLECGMHAWRNRRDGVNNDVRAAYWLLQAQAQGSREAEAALAKIAPQGEPGDWGQCAALQADGHLRLLSQSHPLLAARLALARCFHLSRAEALLLDIHTADQGHCLLIDISATHGRGKRRLVLIRTAQERQLLDQVVRLFERVDCGVAGPEGNYRQRLYRLKCYLAELDVAQEQQFLAA
;
A
#
# COMPACT_ATOMS: atom_id res chain seq x y z
N MET A 1 33.78 46.59 -8.94
CA MET A 1 33.35 47.82 -9.63
C MET A 1 33.70 47.66 -11.09
N ALA A 2 32.77 47.93 -12.01
CA ALA A 2 32.93 47.66 -13.44
C ALA A 2 34.05 48.55 -14.04
N ASN A 3 35.01 47.97 -14.75
CA ASN A 3 36.14 48.68 -15.37
C ASN A 3 35.66 49.72 -16.38
N ARG A 4 36.42 50.81 -16.60
CA ARG A 4 36.09 51.89 -17.56
C ARG A 4 35.76 51.37 -18.97
N GLU A 5 36.40 50.27 -19.37
CA GLU A 5 36.17 49.56 -20.63
C GLU A 5 34.78 48.89 -20.69
N THR A 6 34.37 48.22 -19.61
CA THR A 6 33.04 47.57 -19.53
C THR A 6 31.90 48.60 -19.58
N LEU A 7 32.09 49.80 -19.04
CA LEU A 7 31.11 50.89 -19.16
C LEU A 7 31.00 51.41 -20.61
N GLY A 8 32.09 51.39 -21.37
CA GLY A 8 32.09 51.66 -22.81
C GLY A 8 31.30 50.60 -23.59
N LEU A 9 31.55 49.32 -23.31
CA LEU A 9 30.82 48.19 -23.92
C LEU A 9 29.32 48.23 -23.62
N ILE A 10 28.93 48.56 -22.38
CA ILE A 10 27.50 48.67 -22.01
C ILE A 10 26.81 49.80 -22.80
N LYS A 11 27.47 50.93 -23.02
CA LYS A 11 26.92 52.03 -23.83
C LYS A 11 26.78 51.62 -25.30
N GLY A 12 27.79 50.99 -25.88
CA GLY A 12 27.76 50.51 -27.26
C GLY A 12 26.71 49.42 -27.50
N ALA A 13 26.62 48.45 -26.58
CA ALA A 13 25.63 47.37 -26.67
C ALA A 13 24.19 47.89 -26.58
N ARG A 14 23.94 48.92 -25.75
CA ARG A 14 22.63 49.60 -25.68
C ARG A 14 22.32 50.43 -26.92
N ALA A 15 23.35 50.91 -27.62
CA ALA A 15 23.19 51.64 -28.88
C ALA A 15 22.94 50.71 -30.09
N GLY A 16 22.96 49.38 -29.89
CA GLY A 16 22.67 48.40 -30.94
C GLY A 16 23.92 47.87 -31.66
N ASP A 17 25.13 48.17 -31.19
CA ASP A 17 26.35 47.66 -31.85
C ASP A 17 26.56 46.16 -31.54
N VAL A 18 26.45 45.32 -32.57
CA VAL A 18 26.64 43.84 -32.51
C VAL A 18 27.98 43.46 -31.88
N ALA A 19 29.06 44.15 -32.24
CA ALA A 19 30.39 43.82 -31.72
C ALA A 19 30.46 44.08 -30.21
N CYS A 20 29.85 45.19 -29.76
CA CYS A 20 29.72 45.50 -28.34
C CYS A 20 28.78 44.53 -27.61
N GLN A 21 27.67 44.11 -28.23
CA GLN A 21 26.74 43.13 -27.64
C GLN A 21 27.41 41.76 -27.45
N LEU A 22 28.15 41.30 -28.46
CA LEU A 22 28.91 40.04 -28.39
C LEU A 22 30.02 40.12 -27.33
N ALA A 23 30.80 41.21 -27.34
CA ALA A 23 31.86 41.43 -26.35
C ALA A 23 31.30 41.48 -24.92
N LEU A 24 30.17 42.18 -24.72
CA LEU A 24 29.50 42.25 -23.42
C LEU A 24 28.93 40.89 -22.99
N GLY A 25 28.37 40.13 -23.92
CA GLY A 25 27.93 38.75 -23.69
C GLY A 25 29.07 37.87 -23.19
N ARG A 26 30.25 37.92 -23.85
CA ARG A 26 31.46 37.19 -23.44
C ARG A 26 31.96 37.60 -22.07
N VAL A 27 31.94 38.90 -21.76
CA VAL A 27 32.34 39.44 -20.45
C VAL A 27 31.49 38.85 -19.33
N TYR A 28 30.16 38.79 -19.49
CA TYR A 28 29.27 38.14 -18.50
C TYR A 28 29.36 36.62 -18.50
N LEU A 29 29.70 35.99 -19.64
CA LEU A 29 29.82 34.54 -19.76
C LEU A 29 31.05 33.98 -19.02
N PHE A 30 32.19 34.67 -19.14
CA PHE A 30 33.47 34.26 -18.55
C PHE A 30 33.82 35.00 -17.26
N GLY A 31 33.01 35.98 -16.84
CA GLY A 31 33.24 36.74 -15.61
C GLY A 31 34.45 37.68 -15.67
N GLN A 32 34.77 38.24 -16.84
CA GLN A 32 35.94 39.10 -17.02
C GLN A 32 35.69 40.52 -16.51
N GLY A 33 35.97 40.75 -15.22
CA GLY A 33 35.79 42.07 -14.58
C GLY A 33 34.36 42.37 -14.10
N VAL A 34 33.42 41.45 -14.31
CA VAL A 34 32.06 41.43 -13.75
C VAL A 34 31.74 40.02 -13.25
N PRO A 35 30.83 39.84 -12.26
CA PRO A 35 30.41 38.51 -11.84
C PRO A 35 29.77 37.75 -13.01
N GLN A 36 30.07 36.45 -13.11
CA GLN A 36 29.52 35.57 -14.11
C GLN A 36 27.99 35.49 -13.97
N SER A 37 27.28 35.66 -15.09
CA SER A 37 25.82 35.55 -15.11
C SER A 37 25.35 35.05 -16.48
N LEU A 38 24.96 33.78 -16.52
CA LEU A 38 24.48 33.09 -17.72
C LEU A 38 23.21 33.74 -18.30
N PRO A 39 22.19 34.15 -17.51
CA PRO A 39 20.99 34.78 -18.06
C PRO A 39 21.28 36.13 -18.73
N THR A 40 22.16 36.96 -18.15
CA THR A 40 22.53 38.25 -18.74
C THR A 40 23.45 38.08 -19.95
N ALA A 41 24.34 37.09 -19.92
CA ALA A 41 25.15 36.74 -21.08
C ALA A 41 24.26 36.29 -22.25
N LEU A 42 23.29 35.41 -21.99
CA LEU A 42 22.31 34.94 -22.97
C LEU A 42 21.50 36.09 -23.56
N HIS A 43 21.06 37.06 -22.73
CA HIS A 43 20.32 38.22 -23.22
C HIS A 43 21.08 39.02 -24.29
N TRP A 44 22.37 39.32 -24.05
CA TRP A 44 23.19 40.08 -24.99
C TRP A 44 23.63 39.24 -26.20
N LEU A 45 23.97 37.96 -25.99
CA LEU A 45 24.32 37.05 -27.07
C LEU A 45 23.12 36.77 -27.99
N ALA A 46 21.91 36.64 -27.45
CA ALA A 46 20.71 36.44 -28.26
C ALA A 46 20.40 37.66 -29.14
N ARG A 47 20.67 38.88 -28.67
CA ARG A 47 20.55 40.09 -29.50
C ARG A 47 21.60 40.13 -30.61
N ALA A 48 22.85 39.81 -30.30
CA ALA A 48 23.90 39.71 -31.32
C ALA A 48 23.59 38.61 -32.35
N ALA A 49 23.00 37.50 -31.92
CA ALA A 49 22.57 36.39 -32.79
C ALA A 49 21.35 36.74 -33.66
N GLN A 50 20.50 37.68 -33.25
CA GLN A 50 19.41 38.21 -34.10
C GLN A 50 19.94 39.05 -35.27
N GLU A 51 21.11 39.65 -35.11
CA GLU A 51 21.79 40.44 -36.15
C GLU A 51 22.82 39.59 -36.93
N ASP A 52 22.53 38.29 -37.11
CA ASP A 52 23.32 37.30 -37.87
C ASP A 52 24.75 37.03 -37.38
N SER A 53 25.05 37.28 -36.10
CA SER A 53 26.36 36.92 -35.54
C SER A 53 26.49 35.41 -35.31
N GLN A 54 27.22 34.73 -36.20
CA GLN A 54 27.51 33.30 -36.10
C GLN A 54 28.29 32.96 -34.81
N GLU A 55 29.21 33.82 -34.39
CA GLU A 55 29.99 33.61 -33.16
C GLU A 55 29.09 33.65 -31.91
N ALA A 56 28.05 34.50 -31.89
CA ALA A 56 27.08 34.51 -30.80
C ALA A 56 26.25 33.22 -30.75
N CYS A 57 25.82 32.69 -31.90
CA CYS A 57 25.11 31.40 -31.97
C CYS A 57 25.94 30.24 -31.43
N LEU A 58 27.24 30.20 -31.78
CA LEU A 58 28.16 29.17 -31.28
C LEU A 58 28.34 29.28 -29.77
N LEU A 59 28.57 30.49 -29.25
CA LEU A 59 28.73 30.73 -27.81
C LEU A 59 27.50 30.30 -27.01
N ILE A 60 26.29 30.59 -27.52
CA ILE A 60 25.03 30.10 -26.93
C ILE A 60 25.02 28.56 -26.91
N GLY A 61 25.30 27.92 -28.05
CA GLY A 61 25.31 26.47 -28.19
C GLY A 61 26.32 25.74 -27.30
N THR A 62 27.49 26.33 -27.03
CA THR A 62 28.53 25.73 -26.18
C THR A 62 28.33 25.95 -24.68
N HIS A 63 27.84 27.12 -24.26
CA HIS A 63 27.94 27.53 -22.86
C HIS A 63 26.61 27.69 -22.14
N VAL A 64 25.49 27.69 -22.85
CA VAL A 64 24.17 27.80 -22.23
C VAL A 64 23.59 26.39 -22.02
N PRO A 65 23.40 25.95 -20.77
CA PRO A 65 22.78 24.66 -20.48
C PRO A 65 21.24 24.74 -20.64
N PHE A 66 20.61 23.57 -20.73
CA PHE A 66 19.17 23.42 -20.89
C PHE A 66 18.34 24.20 -19.85
N GLU A 67 18.75 24.19 -18.58
CA GLU A 67 18.03 24.87 -17.49
C GLU A 67 17.82 26.37 -17.75
N VAL A 68 18.83 27.02 -18.34
CA VAL A 68 18.79 28.46 -18.66
C VAL A 68 18.06 28.70 -19.98
N ALA A 69 18.09 27.73 -20.91
CA ALA A 69 17.46 27.83 -22.22
C ALA A 69 15.94 27.55 -22.20
N GLN A 70 15.46 26.70 -21.27
CA GLN A 70 14.07 26.27 -21.15
C GLN A 70 13.03 27.42 -21.19
N PRO A 71 13.16 28.53 -20.42
CA PRO A 71 12.15 29.59 -20.42
C PRO A 71 12.05 30.34 -21.76
N ALA A 72 13.12 30.33 -22.57
CA ALA A 72 13.19 31.02 -23.87
C ALA A 72 13.30 30.03 -25.05
N ALA A 73 12.84 28.78 -24.88
CA ALA A 73 13.04 27.67 -25.82
C ALA A 73 12.68 28.03 -27.28
N LYS A 74 11.50 28.64 -27.50
CA LYS A 74 11.01 28.96 -28.85
C LYS A 74 11.97 29.86 -29.64
N ALA A 75 12.60 30.82 -28.97
CA ALA A 75 13.53 31.75 -29.60
C ALA A 75 14.92 31.16 -29.81
N LEU A 76 15.34 30.21 -28.96
CA LEU A 76 16.71 29.68 -28.95
C LEU A 76 16.89 28.41 -29.80
N ILE A 77 15.83 27.65 -30.07
CA ILE A 77 15.86 26.45 -30.94
C ILE A 77 16.61 26.67 -32.27
N PRO A 78 16.38 27.75 -33.06
CA PRO A 78 17.11 27.94 -34.32
C PRO A 78 18.61 28.09 -34.11
N TYR A 79 19.06 28.74 -33.03
CA TYR A 79 20.48 28.93 -32.74
C TYR A 79 21.16 27.62 -32.33
N TYR A 80 20.49 26.76 -31.54
CA TYR A 80 21.00 25.42 -31.24
C TYR A 80 21.04 24.52 -32.46
N ALA A 81 20.06 24.63 -33.37
CA ALA A 81 20.05 23.90 -34.63
C ALA A 81 21.23 24.32 -35.53
N GLN A 82 21.53 25.62 -35.61
CA GLN A 82 22.68 26.15 -36.37
C GLN A 82 24.01 25.75 -35.71
N ALA A 83 24.11 25.78 -34.39
CA ALA A 83 25.29 25.32 -33.66
C ALA A 83 25.54 23.82 -33.85
N PHE A 84 24.48 23.01 -33.89
CA PHE A 84 24.58 21.58 -34.22
C PHE A 84 25.03 21.35 -35.67
N ASP A 85 24.51 22.12 -36.63
CA ASP A 85 24.96 22.06 -38.02
C ASP A 85 26.45 22.45 -38.17
N ALA A 86 26.96 23.31 -37.28
CA ALA A 86 28.38 23.65 -37.17
C ALA A 86 29.24 22.55 -36.49
N GLY A 87 28.64 21.42 -36.10
CA GLY A 87 29.34 20.25 -35.55
C GLY A 87 29.38 20.17 -34.01
N LEU A 88 28.68 21.06 -33.30
CA LEU A 88 28.66 21.05 -31.83
C LEU A 88 27.67 20.02 -31.29
N VAL A 89 28.18 18.88 -30.83
CA VAL A 89 27.36 17.77 -30.32
C VAL A 89 26.59 18.13 -29.03
N GLN A 90 27.20 18.93 -28.14
CA GLN A 90 26.56 19.40 -26.91
C GLN A 90 25.33 20.28 -27.19
N ALA A 91 25.40 21.14 -28.22
CA ALA A 91 24.26 21.94 -28.67
C ALA A 91 23.13 21.05 -29.21
N GLY A 92 23.48 19.93 -29.86
CA GLY A 92 22.54 18.91 -30.32
C GLY A 92 21.77 18.24 -29.20
N LEU A 93 22.40 18.01 -28.04
CA LEU A 93 21.73 17.47 -26.86
C LEU A 93 20.69 18.44 -26.29
N VAL A 94 21.04 19.71 -26.13
CA VAL A 94 20.10 20.74 -25.65
C VAL A 94 18.95 20.93 -26.64
N LEU A 95 19.22 20.90 -27.95
CA LEU A 95 18.18 20.89 -28.98
C LEU A 95 17.23 19.69 -28.81
N ALA A 96 17.77 18.49 -28.61
CA ALA A 96 16.99 17.29 -28.39
C ALA A 96 16.12 17.41 -27.13
N GLN A 97 16.65 17.92 -26.02
CA GLN A 97 15.89 18.15 -24.79
C GLN A 97 14.75 19.14 -24.97
N LEU A 98 14.99 20.27 -25.66
CA LEU A 98 13.98 21.30 -25.88
C LEU A 98 12.85 20.83 -26.82
N VAL A 99 13.19 20.11 -27.90
CA VAL A 99 12.21 19.70 -28.92
C VAL A 99 11.48 18.42 -28.53
N LEU A 100 12.19 17.42 -28.02
CA LEU A 100 11.61 16.11 -27.69
C LEU A 100 10.86 16.13 -26.35
N GLY A 101 11.22 17.03 -25.42
CA GLY A 101 10.46 17.26 -24.19
C GLY A 101 9.05 17.79 -24.44
N ASN A 102 8.81 18.47 -25.56
CA ASN A 102 7.50 18.99 -25.99
C ASN A 102 7.20 18.63 -27.45
N ALA A 103 7.33 17.34 -27.81
CA ALA A 103 7.24 16.88 -29.19
C ALA A 103 5.94 17.31 -29.92
N ALA A 104 4.82 17.48 -29.21
CA ALA A 104 3.53 17.86 -29.80
C ALA A 104 3.50 19.31 -30.35
N SER A 105 4.36 20.21 -29.87
CA SER A 105 4.35 21.63 -30.27
C SER A 105 5.28 21.98 -31.42
N HIS A 106 6.00 20.99 -31.98
CA HIS A 106 7.06 21.22 -32.96
C HIS A 106 6.82 20.49 -34.28
N SER A 107 7.27 21.10 -35.38
CA SER A 107 7.14 20.51 -36.72
C SER A 107 7.88 19.17 -36.82
N GLU A 108 7.39 18.30 -37.70
CA GLU A 108 7.98 16.97 -37.91
C GLU A 108 9.44 17.04 -38.39
N ALA A 109 9.78 18.03 -39.23
CA ALA A 109 11.15 18.28 -39.67
C ALA A 109 12.10 18.63 -38.50
N LEU A 110 11.65 19.45 -37.55
CA LEU A 110 12.45 19.78 -36.36
C LEU A 110 12.60 18.58 -35.42
N ARG A 111 11.55 17.76 -35.28
CA ARG A 111 11.62 16.50 -34.51
C ARG A 111 12.60 15.51 -35.12
N ALA A 112 12.60 15.36 -36.44
CA ALA A 112 13.57 14.51 -37.14
C ALA A 112 15.01 14.99 -36.91
N LYS A 113 15.25 16.30 -37.02
CA LYS A 113 16.57 16.89 -36.74
C LYS A 113 17.01 16.69 -35.28
N ALA A 114 16.09 16.83 -34.33
CA ALA A 114 16.36 16.60 -32.91
C ALA A 114 16.72 15.14 -32.59
N ARG A 115 16.12 14.17 -33.29
CA ARG A 115 16.49 12.75 -33.19
C ARG A 115 17.89 12.47 -33.73
N VAL A 116 18.21 13.00 -34.91
CA VAL A 116 19.57 12.89 -35.48
C VAL A 116 20.61 13.50 -34.54
N ALA A 117 20.28 14.62 -33.89
CA ALA A 117 21.13 15.25 -32.89
C ALA A 117 21.29 14.40 -31.63
N LEU A 118 20.23 13.72 -31.17
CA LEU A 118 20.28 12.79 -30.05
C LEU A 118 21.19 11.58 -30.37
N ASP A 119 21.05 10.99 -31.56
CA ASP A 119 21.90 9.86 -31.99
C ASP A 119 23.38 10.24 -32.11
N ALA A 120 23.66 11.48 -32.56
CA ALA A 120 25.02 12.02 -32.56
C ALA A 120 25.55 12.21 -31.13
N ALA A 121 24.71 12.68 -30.19
CA ALA A 121 25.07 12.84 -28.79
C ALA A 121 25.32 11.51 -28.06
N VAL A 122 24.54 10.47 -28.37
CA VAL A 122 24.73 9.12 -27.85
C VAL A 122 26.05 8.53 -28.36
N ARG A 123 26.35 8.67 -29.66
CA ARG A 123 27.63 8.22 -30.24
C ARG A 123 28.84 8.94 -29.64
N ALA A 124 28.68 10.19 -29.24
CA ALA A 124 29.70 10.95 -28.53
C ALA A 124 29.83 10.56 -27.04
N GLY A 125 28.97 9.67 -26.52
CA GLY A 125 29.05 9.17 -25.15
C GLY A 125 28.54 10.14 -24.09
N LEU A 126 27.66 11.08 -24.44
CA LEU A 126 27.07 12.00 -23.46
C LEU A 126 26.05 11.25 -22.57
N PRO A 127 26.19 11.27 -21.24
CA PRO A 127 25.35 10.48 -20.33
C PRO A 127 23.87 10.88 -20.39
N ASP A 128 23.60 12.19 -20.49
CA ASP A 128 22.24 12.72 -20.59
C ASP A 128 21.53 12.29 -21.89
N ALA A 129 22.29 11.96 -22.94
CA ALA A 129 21.75 11.50 -24.22
C ALA A 129 21.20 10.08 -24.12
N GLN A 130 21.89 9.20 -23.38
CA GLN A 130 21.45 7.82 -23.16
C GLN A 130 20.16 7.78 -22.35
N TRP A 131 20.05 8.63 -21.32
CA TRP A 131 18.82 8.75 -20.54
C TRP A 131 17.64 9.21 -21.41
N LEU A 132 17.81 10.24 -22.23
CA LEU A 132 16.77 10.72 -23.16
C LEU A 132 16.38 9.69 -24.23
N LEU A 133 17.35 8.91 -24.74
CA LEU A 133 17.07 7.82 -25.67
C LEU A 133 16.21 6.75 -25.01
N SER A 134 16.55 6.31 -23.79
CA SER A 134 15.75 5.32 -23.05
C SER A 134 14.31 5.80 -22.80
N MET A 135 14.12 7.10 -22.56
CA MET A 135 12.79 7.70 -22.41
C MET A 135 11.99 7.72 -23.72
N GLN A 136 12.65 7.92 -24.86
CA GLN A 136 12.04 7.83 -26.20
C GLN A 136 11.66 6.39 -26.56
N GLU A 137 12.57 5.44 -26.28
CA GLU A 137 12.36 4.02 -26.52
C GLU A 137 11.26 3.47 -25.61
N GLY A 138 11.13 3.94 -24.36
CA GLY A 138 9.99 3.63 -23.50
C GLY A 138 8.65 4.13 -24.04
N ALA A 139 8.64 5.27 -24.76
CA ALA A 139 7.45 5.79 -25.43
C ALA A 139 7.14 5.05 -26.75
N LEU A 140 8.15 4.55 -27.47
CA LEU A 140 7.98 3.65 -28.63
C LEU A 140 7.59 2.23 -28.20
N ALA A 141 8.05 1.76 -27.04
CA ALA A 141 7.62 0.52 -26.42
C ALA A 141 6.13 0.57 -26.05
N ALA A 142 5.54 1.76 -25.83
CA ALA A 142 4.09 1.89 -25.68
C ALA A 142 3.31 1.57 -26.98
N ALA A 143 3.95 1.55 -28.15
CA ALA A 143 3.35 1.13 -29.42
C ALA A 143 3.37 -0.40 -29.63
N GLY A 144 4.11 -1.16 -28.79
CA GLY A 144 4.20 -2.62 -28.82
C GLY A 144 4.92 -3.20 -30.07
N PRO A 145 5.52 -4.40 -29.97
CA PRO A 145 5.99 -5.14 -31.14
C PRO A 145 4.81 -5.57 -32.02
N ASP A 146 4.98 -5.59 -33.33
CA ASP A 146 3.91 -5.89 -34.30
C ASP A 146 3.63 -7.41 -34.32
N THR A 147 2.69 -7.90 -33.48
CA THR A 147 2.35 -9.34 -33.41
C THR A 147 1.34 -9.78 -34.48
N SER A 148 0.92 -8.89 -35.37
CA SER A 148 -0.07 -9.16 -36.44
C SER A 148 0.37 -10.25 -37.43
N LEU A 149 1.64 -10.66 -37.40
CA LEU A 149 2.26 -11.70 -38.23
C LEU A 149 2.81 -12.91 -37.45
N ALA A 150 2.57 -12.97 -36.13
CA ALA A 150 3.14 -14.00 -35.26
C ALA A 150 2.39 -15.34 -35.41
N GLY A 151 3.00 -16.32 -36.07
CA GLY A 151 2.57 -17.72 -36.07
C GLY A 151 3.15 -18.52 -34.89
N GLU A 152 3.04 -19.85 -34.96
CA GLU A 152 3.35 -20.85 -33.90
C GLU A 152 4.68 -20.66 -33.13
N HIS A 153 5.67 -19.97 -33.71
CA HIS A 153 6.98 -19.74 -33.11
C HIS A 153 6.99 -18.74 -31.94
N VAL A 154 6.00 -17.86 -31.81
CA VAL A 154 5.98 -16.83 -30.75
C VAL A 154 5.43 -17.35 -29.42
N LEU A 155 4.61 -18.41 -29.45
CA LEU A 155 4.01 -18.98 -28.24
C LEU A 155 5.02 -19.73 -27.36
N ASP A 156 6.08 -20.25 -27.96
CA ASP A 156 7.06 -21.11 -27.31
C ASP A 156 8.43 -20.40 -27.30
N GLY A 157 8.73 -19.65 -26.23
CA GLY A 157 10.07 -19.10 -25.97
C GLY A 157 10.26 -17.57 -26.07
N ASP A 158 9.24 -16.80 -26.43
CA ASP A 158 9.35 -15.32 -26.50
C ASP A 158 9.16 -14.63 -25.14
N ALA A 159 10.09 -14.90 -24.22
CA ALA A 159 10.21 -14.22 -22.94
C ALA A 159 10.08 -12.67 -23.00
N PRO A 160 10.64 -11.94 -23.99
CA PRO A 160 10.49 -10.48 -24.05
C PRO A 160 9.05 -10.01 -24.32
N LEU A 161 8.26 -10.78 -25.09
CA LEU A 161 6.87 -10.42 -25.38
C LEU A 161 5.98 -10.56 -24.15
N TYR A 162 6.09 -11.67 -23.43
CA TYR A 162 5.36 -11.89 -22.18
C TYR A 162 5.75 -10.87 -21.10
N ALA A 163 7.04 -10.48 -21.04
CA ALA A 163 7.50 -9.43 -20.14
C ALA A 163 6.87 -8.07 -20.49
N TRP A 164 6.80 -7.73 -21.78
CA TRP A 164 6.13 -6.51 -22.24
C TRP A 164 4.64 -6.51 -21.91
N LEU A 165 3.96 -7.63 -22.12
CA LEU A 165 2.53 -7.79 -21.81
C LEU A 165 2.25 -7.58 -20.32
N GLU A 166 3.07 -8.16 -19.44
CA GLU A 166 2.90 -7.97 -18.00
C GLU A 166 3.22 -6.51 -17.59
N GLN A 167 4.19 -5.87 -18.23
CA GLN A 167 4.46 -4.45 -18.03
C GLN A 167 3.26 -3.59 -18.44
N ALA A 168 2.69 -3.83 -19.63
CA ALA A 168 1.50 -3.13 -20.10
C ALA A 168 0.30 -3.32 -19.16
N TRP A 169 0.12 -4.54 -18.64
CA TRP A 169 -0.91 -4.83 -17.63
C TRP A 169 -0.67 -4.04 -16.33
N SER A 170 0.57 -4.06 -15.82
CA SER A 170 0.94 -3.34 -14.59
C SER A 170 0.75 -1.82 -14.68
N GLN A 171 0.86 -1.27 -15.90
CA GLN A 171 0.63 0.15 -16.20
C GLN A 171 -0.85 0.50 -16.43
N GLY A 172 -1.75 -0.48 -16.40
CA GLY A 172 -3.18 -0.29 -16.67
C GLY A 172 -3.53 -0.09 -18.15
N ASN A 173 -2.59 -0.34 -19.07
CA ASN A 173 -2.84 -0.27 -20.51
C ASN A 173 -3.52 -1.56 -21.02
N HIS A 174 -4.76 -1.79 -20.57
CA HIS A 174 -5.52 -3.00 -20.94
C HIS A 174 -5.80 -3.08 -22.45
N ALA A 175 -5.97 -1.94 -23.13
CA ALA A 175 -6.21 -1.90 -24.57
C ALA A 175 -4.97 -2.37 -25.37
N GLY A 176 -3.78 -1.87 -25.03
CA GLY A 176 -2.52 -2.30 -25.64
C GLY A 176 -2.14 -3.74 -25.29
N PHE A 177 -2.47 -4.18 -24.06
CA PHE A 177 -2.35 -5.58 -23.69
C PHE A 177 -3.25 -6.47 -24.57
N LEU A 178 -4.53 -6.12 -24.73
CA LEU A 178 -5.47 -6.92 -25.52
C LEU A 178 -5.10 -6.94 -27.01
N SER A 179 -4.61 -5.83 -27.59
CA SER A 179 -4.26 -5.80 -29.00
C SER A 179 -3.14 -6.79 -29.35
N GLN A 180 -2.22 -7.05 -28.43
CA GLN A 180 -1.08 -7.94 -28.62
C GLN A 180 -1.30 -9.35 -28.02
N GLY A 181 -1.96 -9.45 -26.87
CA GLY A 181 -2.15 -10.69 -26.14
C GLY A 181 -3.33 -11.55 -26.60
N LEU A 182 -4.39 -10.92 -27.13
CA LEU A 182 -5.61 -11.63 -27.53
C LEU A 182 -5.41 -12.57 -28.76
N PRO A 183 -4.61 -12.20 -29.78
CA PRO A 183 -4.25 -13.14 -30.86
C PRO A 183 -3.57 -14.41 -30.34
N LEU A 184 -2.62 -14.28 -29.40
CA LEU A 184 -1.93 -15.41 -28.79
C LEU A 184 -2.88 -16.29 -27.96
N ALA A 185 -3.79 -15.66 -27.19
CA ALA A 185 -4.81 -16.38 -26.44
C ALA A 185 -5.74 -17.20 -27.37
N ARG A 186 -6.11 -16.64 -28.53
CA ARG A 186 -6.92 -17.34 -29.54
C ARG A 186 -6.20 -18.54 -30.14
N GLU A 187 -4.89 -18.46 -30.37
CA GLU A 187 -4.12 -19.61 -30.85
C GLU A 187 -4.10 -20.74 -29.81
N LEU A 188 -3.88 -20.43 -28.53
CA LEU A 188 -3.95 -21.41 -27.43
C LEU A 188 -5.34 -22.06 -27.34
N LEU A 189 -6.40 -21.27 -27.52
CA LEU A 189 -7.78 -21.76 -27.58
C LEU A 189 -8.01 -22.72 -28.76
N GLN A 190 -7.48 -22.40 -29.94
CA GLN A 190 -7.57 -23.27 -31.12
C GLN A 190 -6.81 -24.58 -30.92
N ARG A 191 -5.60 -24.53 -30.33
CA ARG A 191 -4.86 -25.74 -29.96
C ARG A 191 -5.70 -26.60 -29.02
N GLN A 192 -6.33 -26.01 -27.99
CA GLN A 192 -7.18 -26.76 -27.05
C GLN A 192 -8.38 -27.39 -27.74
N ALA A 193 -9.03 -26.67 -28.65
CA ALA A 193 -10.14 -27.21 -29.43
C ALA A 193 -9.70 -28.42 -30.28
N ALA A 194 -8.49 -28.38 -30.86
CA ALA A 194 -7.92 -29.49 -31.62
C ALA A 194 -7.54 -30.70 -30.74
N ALA A 195 -7.09 -30.47 -29.51
CA ALA A 195 -6.78 -31.53 -28.55
C ALA A 195 -8.02 -32.23 -27.94
N GLY A 196 -9.20 -31.63 -28.10
CA GLY A 196 -10.47 -32.19 -27.63
C GLY A 196 -10.54 -32.33 -26.11
N ALA A 197 -10.75 -33.55 -25.62
CA ALA A 197 -10.92 -33.83 -24.19
C ALA A 197 -9.61 -33.81 -23.37
N ARG A 198 -8.44 -33.76 -24.03
CA ARG A 198 -7.15 -33.64 -23.35
C ARG A 198 -6.84 -32.15 -23.15
N THR A 199 -6.61 -31.74 -21.91
CA THR A 199 -6.07 -30.41 -21.59
C THR A 199 -4.62 -30.34 -22.04
N ILE A 200 -4.29 -29.29 -22.79
CA ILE A 200 -2.92 -29.02 -23.23
C ILE A 200 -2.06 -28.65 -22.03
N ALA A 201 -0.78 -29.05 -22.06
CA ALA A 201 0.20 -28.58 -21.09
C ALA A 201 0.53 -27.12 -21.38
N LEU A 202 0.23 -26.24 -20.43
CA LEU A 202 0.46 -24.80 -20.55
C LEU A 202 1.66 -24.40 -19.69
N GLU A 203 2.45 -23.46 -20.20
CA GLU A 203 3.49 -22.79 -19.41
C GLU A 203 2.89 -21.72 -18.50
N ALA A 204 3.60 -21.35 -17.43
CA ALA A 204 3.12 -20.36 -16.46
C ALA A 204 2.78 -19.00 -17.12
N GLN A 205 3.56 -18.58 -18.11
CA GLN A 205 3.34 -17.33 -18.85
C GLN A 205 2.07 -17.39 -19.72
N GLN A 206 1.79 -18.54 -20.32
CA GLN A 206 0.58 -18.77 -21.13
C GLN A 206 -0.67 -18.79 -20.24
N VAL A 207 -0.60 -19.43 -19.06
CA VAL A 207 -1.67 -19.41 -18.05
C VAL A 207 -1.96 -17.99 -17.60
N GLN A 208 -0.92 -17.20 -17.32
CA GLN A 208 -1.04 -15.81 -16.91
C GLN A 208 -1.66 -14.94 -18.01
N LEU A 209 -1.20 -15.07 -19.26
CA LEU A 209 -1.79 -14.40 -20.43
C LEU A 209 -3.30 -14.66 -20.51
N LEU A 210 -3.71 -15.94 -20.46
CA LEU A 210 -5.11 -16.33 -20.55
C LEU A 210 -5.94 -15.76 -19.39
N SER A 211 -5.41 -15.78 -18.18
CA SER A 211 -6.05 -15.19 -17.00
C SER A 211 -6.25 -13.67 -17.14
N ARG A 212 -5.23 -12.94 -17.61
CA ARG A 212 -5.35 -11.48 -17.87
C ARG A 212 -6.32 -11.17 -19.01
N CYS A 213 -6.31 -11.95 -20.09
CA CYS A 213 -7.28 -11.83 -21.17
C CYS A 213 -8.70 -12.06 -20.66
N ALA A 214 -8.92 -13.07 -19.83
CA ALA A 214 -10.21 -13.33 -19.20
C ALA A 214 -10.68 -12.14 -18.35
N GLN A 215 -9.80 -11.59 -17.48
CA GLN A 215 -10.11 -10.42 -16.64
C GLN A 215 -10.46 -9.18 -17.45
N ALA A 216 -9.72 -8.90 -18.54
CA ALA A 216 -9.99 -7.74 -19.38
C ALA A 216 -11.26 -7.87 -20.24
N LEU A 217 -11.64 -9.10 -20.61
CA LEU A 217 -12.87 -9.41 -21.36
C LEU A 217 -14.09 -9.66 -20.44
N ALA A 218 -13.86 -9.89 -19.14
CA ALA A 218 -14.89 -10.21 -18.15
C ALA A 218 -16.07 -9.22 -18.08
N PRO A 219 -15.92 -7.89 -18.25
CA PRO A 219 -17.06 -6.98 -18.14
C PRO A 219 -18.11 -7.11 -19.27
N GLY A 220 -17.87 -7.90 -20.33
CA GLY A 220 -18.75 -8.00 -21.51
C GLY A 220 -19.67 -9.22 -21.59
N GLY A 221 -19.43 -10.27 -20.79
CA GLY A 221 -20.10 -11.56 -21.02
C GLY A 221 -19.60 -12.28 -22.29
N ASP A 222 -18.40 -11.94 -22.75
CA ASP A 222 -17.79 -12.48 -23.96
C ASP A 222 -17.48 -13.97 -23.80
N ALA A 223 -17.91 -14.77 -24.77
CA ALA A 223 -17.64 -16.21 -24.80
C ALA A 223 -16.12 -16.50 -24.85
N GLU A 224 -15.34 -15.66 -25.54
CA GLU A 224 -13.88 -15.78 -25.60
C GLU A 224 -13.25 -15.62 -24.21
N GLY A 225 -13.69 -14.61 -23.43
CA GLY A 225 -13.21 -14.41 -22.07
C GLY A 225 -13.50 -15.60 -21.16
N TRP A 226 -14.69 -16.20 -21.31
CA TRP A 226 -15.05 -17.41 -20.57
C TRP A 226 -14.14 -18.61 -20.92
N GLN A 227 -13.86 -18.82 -22.20
CA GLN A 227 -12.98 -19.92 -22.64
C GLN A 227 -11.54 -19.71 -22.17
N CYS A 228 -11.03 -18.48 -22.22
CA CYS A 228 -9.73 -18.13 -21.64
C CYS A 228 -9.67 -18.45 -20.14
N CYS A 229 -10.73 -18.11 -19.40
CA CYS A 229 -10.86 -18.40 -17.98
C CYS A 229 -10.85 -19.92 -17.70
N GLU A 230 -11.58 -20.71 -18.50
CA GLU A 230 -11.59 -22.18 -18.39
C GLU A 230 -10.21 -22.79 -18.57
N LEU A 231 -9.49 -22.40 -19.63
CA LEU A 231 -8.13 -22.87 -19.87
C LEU A 231 -7.14 -22.44 -18.78
N ALA A 232 -7.19 -21.18 -18.35
CA ALA A 232 -6.33 -20.68 -17.28
C ALA A 232 -6.56 -21.42 -15.95
N ALA A 233 -7.81 -21.71 -15.60
CA ALA A 233 -8.15 -22.45 -14.40
C ALA A 233 -7.65 -23.90 -14.44
N HIS A 234 -7.72 -24.55 -15.61
CA HIS A 234 -7.12 -25.87 -15.85
C HIS A 234 -5.58 -25.82 -15.76
N GLY A 235 -4.97 -24.72 -16.20
CA GLY A 235 -3.54 -24.43 -16.02
C GLY A 235 -3.13 -24.13 -14.57
N GLY A 236 -4.08 -24.06 -13.64
CA GLY A 236 -3.80 -23.90 -12.21
C GLY A 236 -3.91 -22.46 -11.70
N ASP A 237 -4.36 -21.50 -12.50
CA ASP A 237 -4.51 -20.13 -12.00
C ASP A 237 -5.64 -20.00 -10.98
N ARG A 238 -5.30 -19.59 -9.75
CA ARG A 238 -6.26 -19.39 -8.66
C ARG A 238 -7.31 -18.31 -8.96
N THR A 239 -6.96 -17.26 -9.72
CA THR A 239 -7.91 -16.17 -10.00
C THR A 239 -8.96 -16.60 -11.01
N ALA A 240 -8.55 -17.27 -12.08
CA ALA A 240 -9.48 -17.89 -13.03
C ALA A 240 -10.37 -18.94 -12.37
N GLN A 241 -9.83 -19.76 -11.46
CA GLN A 241 -10.64 -20.73 -10.70
C GLN A 241 -11.73 -20.06 -9.84
N LEU A 242 -11.42 -18.92 -9.21
CA LEU A 242 -12.41 -18.11 -8.49
C LEU A 242 -13.49 -17.58 -9.44
N GLU A 243 -13.09 -16.99 -10.56
CA GLU A 243 -14.00 -16.40 -11.55
C GLU A 243 -14.95 -17.45 -12.17
N LEU A 244 -14.43 -18.64 -12.49
CA LEU A 244 -15.26 -19.76 -12.92
C LEU A 244 -16.20 -20.21 -11.81
N GLY A 245 -15.71 -20.30 -10.57
CA GLY A 245 -16.53 -20.60 -9.40
C GLY A 245 -17.72 -19.67 -9.25
N LEU A 246 -17.45 -18.37 -9.28
CA LEU A 246 -18.44 -17.30 -9.25
C LEU A 246 -19.41 -17.37 -10.45
N GLY A 247 -18.88 -17.66 -11.64
CA GLY A 247 -19.68 -17.79 -12.86
C GLY A 247 -20.63 -18.98 -12.84
N TYR A 248 -20.15 -20.16 -12.44
CA TYR A 248 -20.99 -21.35 -12.28
C TYR A 248 -22.02 -21.17 -11.16
N ALA A 249 -21.69 -20.48 -10.09
CA ALA A 249 -22.61 -20.15 -9.00
C ALA A 249 -23.55 -18.97 -9.33
N ARG A 250 -23.27 -18.22 -10.41
CA ARG A 250 -23.96 -16.98 -10.80
C ARG A 250 -24.05 -15.97 -9.66
N MET A 251 -22.93 -15.74 -9.00
CA MET A 251 -22.86 -14.77 -7.90
C MET A 251 -21.65 -13.85 -8.03
N ASP A 252 -21.76 -12.69 -7.39
CA ASP A 252 -20.62 -11.80 -7.17
C ASP A 252 -19.74 -12.31 -6.02
N ALA A 253 -18.62 -11.61 -5.78
CA ALA A 253 -17.69 -11.94 -4.70
C ALA A 253 -18.33 -11.83 -3.29
N GLN A 254 -19.45 -11.11 -3.17
CA GLN A 254 -20.22 -10.95 -1.94
C GLN A 254 -21.28 -12.05 -1.74
N GLY A 255 -21.49 -12.92 -2.74
CA GLY A 255 -22.49 -13.98 -2.73
C GLY A 255 -23.91 -13.52 -3.09
N GLN A 256 -24.07 -12.36 -3.74
CA GLN A 256 -25.32 -11.90 -4.34
C GLN A 256 -25.48 -12.46 -5.74
N ARG A 257 -26.72 -12.74 -6.15
CA ARG A 257 -27.00 -13.41 -7.43
C ARG A 257 -26.92 -12.43 -8.59
N LEU A 258 -26.17 -12.77 -9.63
CA LEU A 258 -26.06 -11.99 -10.86
C LEU A 258 -27.19 -12.37 -11.84
N ALA A 259 -28.06 -11.41 -12.14
CA ALA A 259 -29.19 -11.59 -13.06
C ALA A 259 -28.77 -11.69 -14.54
N THR A 260 -27.62 -11.12 -14.89
CA THR A 260 -27.16 -10.83 -16.27
C THR A 260 -26.62 -12.03 -17.06
N ARG A 261 -26.29 -13.16 -16.44
CA ARG A 261 -25.82 -14.36 -17.18
C ARG A 261 -26.98 -15.31 -17.50
N ASN A 262 -27.20 -15.63 -18.77
CA ASN A 262 -28.19 -16.63 -19.19
C ASN A 262 -27.73 -18.06 -18.80
N GLY A 263 -28.62 -18.91 -18.30
CA GLY A 263 -28.34 -20.31 -17.94
C GLY A 263 -28.59 -20.68 -16.45
N ALA A 264 -28.64 -21.98 -16.16
CA ALA A 264 -28.84 -22.51 -14.81
C ALA A 264 -27.51 -22.55 -14.03
N ALA A 265 -27.55 -22.20 -12.73
CA ALA A 265 -26.39 -22.28 -11.85
C ALA A 265 -25.99 -23.74 -11.59
N ASN A 266 -24.68 -24.02 -11.58
CA ASN A 266 -24.12 -25.34 -11.31
C ASN A 266 -23.18 -25.29 -10.10
N PHE A 267 -23.78 -25.39 -8.91
CA PHE A 267 -23.04 -25.27 -7.65
C PHE A 267 -22.04 -26.40 -7.42
N LYS A 268 -22.28 -27.60 -7.95
CA LYS A 268 -21.32 -28.72 -7.83
C LYS A 268 -20.00 -28.38 -8.53
N ARG A 269 -20.06 -27.77 -9.72
CA ARG A 269 -18.86 -27.28 -10.42
C ARG A 269 -18.25 -26.08 -9.72
N ALA A 270 -19.09 -25.15 -9.25
CA ALA A 270 -18.62 -23.98 -8.51
C ALA A 270 -17.83 -24.36 -7.26
N VAL A 271 -18.39 -25.24 -6.41
CA VAL A 271 -17.74 -25.71 -5.17
C VAL A 271 -16.39 -26.36 -5.47
N ARG A 272 -16.29 -27.18 -6.53
CA ARG A 272 -15.02 -27.81 -6.92
C ARG A 272 -13.95 -26.77 -7.24
N TRP A 273 -14.27 -25.79 -8.10
CA TRP A 273 -13.30 -24.76 -8.50
C TRP A 273 -12.92 -23.82 -7.36
N LEU A 274 -13.90 -23.40 -6.57
CA LEU A 274 -13.66 -22.54 -5.40
C LEU A 274 -12.83 -23.25 -4.33
N THR A 275 -13.04 -24.56 -4.13
CA THR A 275 -12.23 -25.35 -3.18
C THR A 275 -10.78 -25.39 -3.64
N GLN A 276 -10.54 -25.63 -4.93
CA GLN A 276 -9.19 -25.62 -5.50
C GLN A 276 -8.51 -24.25 -5.39
N ALA A 277 -9.25 -23.16 -5.65
CA ALA A 277 -8.72 -21.80 -5.48
C ALA A 277 -8.40 -21.49 -4.01
N GLY A 278 -9.27 -21.92 -3.10
CA GLY A 278 -9.07 -21.74 -1.66
C GLY A 278 -7.88 -22.53 -1.12
N GLU A 279 -7.67 -23.76 -1.58
CA GLU A 279 -6.51 -24.58 -1.23
C GLU A 279 -5.18 -23.96 -1.70
N GLN A 280 -5.22 -23.14 -2.76
CA GLN A 280 -4.08 -22.33 -3.22
C GLN A 280 -3.91 -21.00 -2.45
N GLY A 281 -4.63 -20.82 -1.33
CA GLY A 281 -4.50 -19.68 -0.43
C GLY A 281 -5.33 -18.45 -0.83
N LEU A 282 -6.32 -18.59 -1.73
CA LEU A 282 -7.20 -17.49 -2.07
C LEU A 282 -8.35 -17.36 -1.05
N ALA A 283 -8.23 -16.37 -0.16
CA ALA A 283 -9.17 -16.16 0.95
C ALA A 283 -10.62 -15.90 0.47
N GLU A 284 -10.77 -15.17 -0.65
CA GLU A 284 -12.07 -14.87 -1.25
C GLU A 284 -12.84 -16.11 -1.67
N ALA A 285 -12.16 -17.15 -2.17
CA ALA A 285 -12.81 -18.38 -2.60
C ALA A 285 -13.49 -19.11 -1.42
N TRP A 286 -12.83 -19.16 -0.26
CA TRP A 286 -13.41 -19.70 0.97
C TRP A 286 -14.59 -18.86 1.45
N PHE A 287 -14.52 -17.54 1.33
CA PHE A 287 -15.65 -16.67 1.68
C PHE A 287 -16.86 -16.92 0.78
N VAL A 288 -16.68 -17.04 -0.53
CA VAL A 288 -17.74 -17.36 -1.48
C VAL A 288 -18.34 -18.75 -1.20
N LEU A 289 -17.51 -19.74 -0.90
CA LEU A 289 -17.98 -21.07 -0.47
C LEU A 289 -18.88 -20.98 0.78
N SER A 290 -18.51 -20.15 1.75
CA SER A 290 -19.35 -19.95 2.94
C SER A 290 -20.75 -19.42 2.57
N ARG A 291 -20.85 -18.54 1.57
CA ARG A 291 -22.13 -18.03 1.06
C ARG A 291 -22.97 -19.10 0.36
N ILE A 292 -22.34 -19.99 -0.41
CA ILE A 292 -23.00 -21.12 -1.07
C ILE A 292 -23.63 -22.08 -0.04
N TYR A 293 -22.93 -22.37 1.06
CA TYR A 293 -23.44 -23.27 2.12
C TYR A 293 -24.45 -22.59 3.06
N THR A 294 -24.41 -21.25 3.18
CA THR A 294 -25.32 -20.49 4.05
C THR A 294 -26.73 -20.40 3.47
N LYS A 295 -26.86 -20.12 2.17
CA LYS A 295 -28.19 -19.92 1.57
C LYS A 295 -28.77 -21.26 1.09
N PRO A 296 -30.02 -21.59 1.47
CA PRO A 296 -30.69 -22.81 1.03
C PRO A 296 -30.95 -22.84 -0.49
N GLU A 297 -30.79 -21.71 -1.16
CA GLU A 297 -30.97 -21.53 -2.60
C GLU A 297 -29.83 -22.15 -3.44
N PHE A 298 -28.67 -22.41 -2.84
CA PHE A 298 -27.44 -22.69 -3.58
C PHE A 298 -26.87 -24.10 -3.33
N SER A 299 -27.20 -24.73 -2.21
CA SER A 299 -26.88 -26.13 -1.91
C SER A 299 -27.78 -26.60 -0.75
N GLN A 300 -27.71 -27.87 -0.36
CA GLN A 300 -28.29 -28.27 0.92
C GLN A 300 -27.61 -27.44 2.02
N ARG A 301 -28.38 -26.57 2.68
CA ARG A 301 -27.86 -25.66 3.70
C ARG A 301 -27.08 -26.43 4.75
N ASN A 302 -25.80 -26.11 4.89
CA ASN A 302 -24.92 -26.71 5.88
C ASN A 302 -24.22 -25.60 6.67
N VAL A 303 -24.74 -25.30 7.86
CA VAL A 303 -24.22 -24.22 8.72
C VAL A 303 -22.82 -24.52 9.22
N VAL A 304 -22.50 -25.80 9.45
CA VAL A 304 -21.19 -26.22 9.95
C VAL A 304 -20.11 -26.00 8.89
N GLU A 305 -20.35 -26.46 7.66
CA GLU A 305 -19.42 -26.24 6.55
C GLU A 305 -19.29 -24.76 6.20
N ALA A 306 -20.41 -24.02 6.18
CA ALA A 306 -20.39 -22.58 5.96
C ALA A 306 -19.45 -21.87 6.93
N TYR A 307 -19.57 -22.17 8.23
CA TYR A 307 -18.72 -21.57 9.26
C TYR A 307 -17.25 -22.01 9.11
N SER A 308 -16.99 -23.28 8.78
CA SER A 308 -15.63 -23.76 8.56
C SER A 308 -14.93 -23.06 7.39
N CYS A 309 -15.65 -22.76 6.30
CA CYS A 309 -15.13 -21.98 5.19
C CYS A 309 -14.91 -20.52 5.58
N LEU A 310 -15.81 -19.94 6.38
CA LEU A 310 -15.68 -18.57 6.88
C LEU A 310 -14.44 -18.41 7.77
N GLU A 311 -14.19 -19.37 8.68
CA GLU A 311 -12.98 -19.38 9.51
C GLU A 311 -11.71 -19.47 8.67
N ARG A 312 -11.65 -20.37 7.68
CA ARG A 312 -10.50 -20.46 6.76
C ARG A 312 -10.26 -19.15 5.99
N ALA A 313 -11.33 -18.50 5.54
CA ALA A 313 -11.21 -17.19 4.88
C ALA A 313 -10.67 -16.12 5.84
N ALA A 314 -11.11 -16.12 7.10
CA ALA A 314 -10.65 -15.20 8.13
C ALA A 314 -9.18 -15.43 8.51
N ASP A 315 -8.75 -16.70 8.62
CA ASP A 315 -7.36 -17.11 8.86
C ASP A 315 -6.43 -16.64 7.74
N LEU A 316 -6.89 -16.69 6.48
CA LEU A 316 -6.17 -16.17 5.32
C LEU A 316 -6.21 -14.63 5.20
N GLY A 317 -6.84 -13.94 6.15
CA GLY A 317 -6.83 -12.48 6.21
C GLY A 317 -8.02 -11.78 5.54
N HIS A 318 -9.09 -12.47 5.15
CA HIS A 318 -10.22 -11.81 4.47
C HIS A 318 -11.05 -10.95 5.44
N GLY A 319 -10.96 -9.63 5.32
CA GLY A 319 -11.61 -8.66 6.23
C GLY A 319 -13.11 -8.88 6.48
N PRO A 320 -13.96 -9.06 5.44
CA PRO A 320 -15.37 -9.38 5.63
C PRO A 320 -15.61 -10.68 6.41
N ALA A 321 -14.80 -11.72 6.18
CA ALA A 321 -14.92 -12.98 6.92
C ALA A 321 -14.52 -12.81 8.38
N GLN A 322 -13.46 -12.03 8.67
CA GLN A 322 -13.04 -11.73 10.04
C GLN A 322 -14.14 -10.99 10.81
N LEU A 323 -14.77 -9.99 10.20
CA LEU A 323 -15.90 -9.28 10.79
C LEU A 323 -17.05 -10.25 11.12
N GLU A 324 -17.43 -11.12 10.19
CA GLU A 324 -18.51 -12.08 10.39
C GLU A 324 -18.17 -13.15 11.44
N CYS A 325 -16.95 -13.68 11.46
CA CYS A 325 -16.47 -14.59 12.49
C CYS A 325 -16.53 -13.94 13.87
N GLY A 326 -16.09 -12.68 13.98
CA GLY A 326 -16.14 -11.91 15.22
C GLY A 326 -17.57 -11.69 15.71
N MET A 327 -18.48 -11.29 14.82
CA MET A 327 -19.89 -11.09 15.15
C MET A 327 -20.61 -12.41 15.48
N HIS A 328 -20.29 -13.50 14.79
CA HIS A 328 -20.82 -14.82 15.10
C HIS A 328 -20.38 -15.29 16.49
N ALA A 329 -19.09 -15.17 16.81
CA ALA A 329 -18.55 -15.51 18.12
C ALA A 329 -19.19 -14.67 19.24
N TRP A 330 -19.44 -13.38 18.99
CA TRP A 330 -20.11 -12.51 19.98
C TRP A 330 -21.58 -12.90 20.25
N ARG A 331 -22.32 -13.28 19.20
CA ARG A 331 -23.70 -13.76 19.34
C ARG A 331 -23.76 -15.05 20.17
N ASN A 332 -22.80 -15.96 19.95
CA ASN A 332 -22.71 -17.26 20.63
C ASN A 332 -21.80 -17.22 21.86
N ARG A 333 -21.56 -16.04 22.45
CA ARG A 333 -20.64 -15.89 23.60
C ARG A 333 -21.05 -16.65 24.86
N ARG A 334 -22.33 -17.05 24.95
CA ARG A 334 -22.85 -17.81 26.08
C ARG A 334 -22.65 -19.31 25.92
N ASP A 335 -22.45 -19.78 24.69
CA ASP A 335 -22.36 -21.20 24.37
C ASP A 335 -20.92 -21.72 24.52
N GLY A 336 -19.92 -20.83 24.39
CA GLY A 336 -18.51 -21.16 24.52
C GLY A 336 -17.78 -20.20 25.46
N VAL A 337 -16.95 -20.76 26.36
CA VAL A 337 -16.26 -20.03 27.45
C VAL A 337 -15.37 -18.88 26.95
N ASN A 338 -14.81 -19.01 25.74
CA ASN A 338 -13.88 -18.03 25.15
C ASN A 338 -14.41 -17.38 23.87
N ASN A 339 -15.70 -17.53 23.56
CA ASN A 339 -16.27 -16.98 22.33
C ASN A 339 -16.26 -15.44 22.33
N ASP A 340 -16.32 -14.81 23.50
CA ASP A 340 -16.13 -13.37 23.65
C ASP A 340 -14.68 -12.93 23.34
N VAL A 341 -13.69 -13.67 23.83
CA VAL A 341 -12.27 -13.45 23.52
C VAL A 341 -11.99 -13.63 22.03
N ARG A 342 -12.54 -14.68 21.41
CA ARG A 342 -12.46 -14.93 19.96
C ARG A 342 -13.16 -13.83 19.16
N ALA A 343 -14.28 -13.29 19.66
CA ALA A 343 -14.96 -12.17 19.02
C ALA A 343 -14.05 -10.94 18.97
N ALA A 344 -13.43 -10.58 20.10
CA ALA A 344 -12.48 -9.47 20.16
C ALA A 344 -11.28 -9.68 19.23
N TYR A 345 -10.73 -10.90 19.17
CA TYR A 345 -9.62 -11.25 18.28
C TYR A 345 -9.94 -10.93 16.82
N TRP A 346 -11.03 -11.50 16.30
CA TRP A 346 -11.38 -11.35 14.90
C TRP A 346 -11.78 -9.93 14.52
N LEU A 347 -12.49 -9.24 15.42
CA LEU A 347 -12.85 -7.84 15.18
C LEU A 347 -11.63 -6.91 15.21
N LEU A 348 -10.61 -7.19 16.02
CA LEU A 348 -9.36 -6.43 16.01
C LEU A 348 -8.63 -6.57 14.67
N GLN A 349 -8.58 -7.79 14.12
CA GLN A 349 -7.99 -8.02 12.80
C GLN A 349 -8.77 -7.26 11.70
N ALA A 350 -10.11 -7.33 11.73
CA ALA A 350 -10.95 -6.60 10.79
C ALA A 350 -10.81 -5.07 10.94
N GLN A 351 -10.66 -4.57 12.17
CA GLN A 351 -10.40 -3.15 12.43
C GLN A 351 -9.04 -2.72 11.87
N ALA A 352 -7.99 -3.54 12.01
CA ALA A 352 -6.67 -3.25 11.45
C ALA A 352 -6.69 -3.12 9.92
N GLN A 353 -7.65 -3.77 9.25
CA GLN A 353 -7.90 -3.63 7.81
C GLN A 353 -8.80 -2.43 7.45
N GLY A 354 -9.21 -1.61 8.42
CA GLY A 354 -10.02 -0.40 8.21
C GLY A 354 -11.54 -0.61 8.27
N SER A 355 -12.04 -1.74 8.78
CA SER A 355 -13.48 -1.97 8.91
C SER A 355 -14.11 -1.12 10.02
N ARG A 356 -14.90 -0.12 9.63
CA ARG A 356 -15.68 0.74 10.56
C ARG A 356 -16.73 -0.04 11.36
N GLU A 357 -17.31 -1.07 10.76
CA GLU A 357 -18.27 -1.95 11.44
C GLU A 357 -17.59 -2.72 12.57
N ALA A 358 -16.36 -3.20 12.34
CA ALA A 358 -15.58 -3.89 13.37
C ALA A 358 -15.22 -2.96 14.52
N GLU A 359 -14.81 -1.72 14.21
CA GLU A 359 -14.52 -0.69 15.21
C GLU A 359 -15.75 -0.37 16.08
N ALA A 360 -16.91 -0.16 15.44
CA ALA A 360 -18.15 0.11 16.15
C ALA A 360 -18.61 -1.09 17.00
N ALA A 361 -18.38 -2.32 16.54
CA ALA A 361 -18.65 -3.53 17.32
C ALA A 361 -17.70 -3.65 18.52
N LEU A 362 -16.40 -3.41 18.34
CA LEU A 362 -15.42 -3.44 19.42
C LEU A 362 -15.70 -2.39 20.49
N ALA A 363 -16.10 -1.18 20.10
CA ALA A 363 -16.48 -0.13 21.05
C ALA A 363 -17.64 -0.57 21.97
N LYS A 364 -18.55 -1.43 21.47
CA LYS A 364 -19.66 -2.00 22.26
C LYS A 364 -19.25 -3.22 23.07
N ILE A 365 -18.36 -4.05 22.54
CA ILE A 365 -17.95 -5.34 23.13
C ILE A 365 -16.92 -5.15 24.25
N ALA A 366 -15.92 -4.30 23.99
CA ALA A 366 -14.82 -4.01 24.89
C ALA A 366 -14.67 -2.48 25.00
N PRO A 367 -15.67 -1.79 25.57
CA PRO A 367 -15.60 -0.35 25.78
C PRO A 367 -14.38 -0.02 26.64
N GLN A 368 -13.67 1.07 26.30
CA GLN A 368 -12.71 1.64 27.23
C GLN A 368 -13.49 2.07 28.48
N GLY A 369 -13.08 1.55 29.64
CA GLY A 369 -13.65 2.00 30.89
C GLY A 369 -13.27 3.46 31.11
N GLU A 370 -14.23 4.30 31.50
CA GLU A 370 -13.88 5.61 32.03
C GLU A 370 -13.17 5.43 33.38
N PRO A 371 -12.13 6.22 33.68
CA PRO A 371 -11.52 6.21 34.99
C PRO A 371 -12.56 6.70 36.00
N GLY A 372 -13.24 5.77 36.69
CA GLY A 372 -14.12 6.14 37.80
C GLY A 372 -13.33 6.77 38.95
N ASP A 373 -14.03 7.26 39.99
CA ASP A 373 -13.41 7.91 41.18
C ASP A 373 -12.23 7.11 41.76
N TRP A 374 -12.33 5.78 41.73
CA TRP A 374 -11.26 4.87 42.12
C TRP A 374 -10.02 4.98 41.23
N GLY A 375 -10.18 4.98 39.91
CA GLY A 375 -9.07 5.11 38.96
C GLY A 375 -8.43 6.50 39.00
N GLN A 376 -9.17 7.54 39.39
CA GLN A 376 -8.69 8.92 39.52
C GLN A 376 -8.11 9.25 40.91
N CYS A 377 -8.11 8.30 41.85
CA CYS A 377 -7.58 8.52 43.19
C CYS A 377 -6.11 9.00 43.11
N ALA A 378 -5.82 10.17 43.69
CA ALA A 378 -4.50 10.81 43.61
C ALA A 378 -3.36 9.88 44.06
N ALA A 379 -3.63 9.03 45.06
CA ALA A 379 -2.74 8.00 45.57
C ALA A 379 -2.31 6.96 44.50
N LEU A 380 -3.15 6.71 43.49
CA LEU A 380 -2.86 5.79 42.38
C LEU A 380 -2.21 6.51 41.19
N GLN A 381 -2.44 7.82 41.05
CA GLN A 381 -1.95 8.59 39.91
C GLN A 381 -0.46 8.97 40.04
N ALA A 382 0.06 9.14 41.26
CA ALA A 382 1.48 9.48 41.45
C ALA A 382 2.40 8.25 41.33
N ASP A 383 3.25 8.24 40.30
CA ASP A 383 4.23 7.16 40.05
C ASP A 383 5.19 6.92 41.21
N GLY A 384 5.49 7.95 42.01
CA GLY A 384 6.33 7.83 43.21
C GLY A 384 5.72 6.92 44.28
N HIS A 385 4.39 6.96 44.45
CA HIS A 385 3.69 6.17 45.46
C HIS A 385 3.65 4.69 45.10
N LEU A 386 3.34 4.35 43.84
CA LEU A 386 3.38 2.94 43.39
C LEU A 386 4.79 2.35 43.47
N ARG A 387 5.84 3.16 43.26
CA ARG A 387 7.24 2.72 43.40
C ARG A 387 7.64 2.46 44.85
N LEU A 388 7.10 3.22 45.81
CA LEU A 388 7.33 2.96 47.24
C LEU A 388 6.55 1.72 47.68
N LEU A 389 5.30 1.58 47.26
CA LEU A 389 4.47 0.42 47.56
C LEU A 389 5.04 -0.88 46.98
N SER A 390 5.72 -0.83 45.83
CA SER A 390 6.33 -2.04 45.26
C SER A 390 7.48 -2.60 46.10
N GLN A 391 8.09 -1.79 46.96
CA GLN A 391 9.14 -2.22 47.89
C GLN A 391 8.56 -2.95 49.12
N SER A 392 7.40 -2.53 49.62
CA SER A 392 6.77 -3.11 50.82
C SER A 392 5.72 -4.18 50.50
N HIS A 393 4.91 -3.95 49.47
CA HIS A 393 3.78 -4.79 49.06
C HIS A 393 3.74 -4.96 47.52
N PRO A 394 4.67 -5.75 46.94
CA PRO A 394 4.81 -5.87 45.49
C PRO A 394 3.55 -6.38 44.78
N LEU A 395 2.83 -7.33 45.37
CA LEU A 395 1.61 -7.91 44.78
C LEU A 395 0.45 -6.90 44.73
N LEU A 396 0.28 -6.12 45.81
CA LEU A 396 -0.72 -5.07 45.84
C LEU A 396 -0.37 -3.95 44.87
N ALA A 397 0.91 -3.54 44.80
CA ALA A 397 1.39 -2.54 43.85
C ALA A 397 1.11 -2.95 42.39
N ALA A 398 1.37 -4.21 42.04
CA ALA A 398 1.09 -4.75 40.71
C ALA A 398 -0.40 -4.73 40.36
N ARG A 399 -1.29 -5.11 41.29
CA ARG A 399 -2.75 -5.01 41.11
C ARG A 399 -3.22 -3.58 40.90
N LEU A 400 -2.66 -2.62 41.64
CA LEU A 400 -2.97 -1.20 41.49
C LEU A 400 -2.44 -0.61 40.19
N ALA A 401 -1.26 -1.05 39.75
CA ALA A 401 -0.71 -0.68 38.45
C ALA A 401 -1.61 -1.16 37.29
N LEU A 402 -2.10 -2.40 37.36
CA LEU A 402 -3.12 -2.91 36.42
C LEU A 402 -4.42 -2.08 36.50
N ALA A 403 -4.85 -1.75 37.71
CA ALA A 403 -6.08 -0.97 37.91
C ALA A 403 -6.02 0.40 37.25
N ARG A 404 -4.87 1.08 37.37
CA ARG A 404 -4.62 2.35 36.71
C ARG A 404 -4.55 2.22 35.20
N CYS A 405 -3.80 1.22 34.71
CA CYS A 405 -3.54 1.03 33.29
C CYS A 405 -4.80 0.60 32.50
N PHE A 406 -5.65 -0.25 33.08
CA PHE A 406 -6.83 -0.82 32.43
C PHE A 406 -8.17 -0.29 32.96
N HIS A 407 -8.13 0.77 33.78
CA HIS A 407 -9.30 1.39 34.41
C HIS A 407 -10.20 0.35 35.11
N LEU A 408 -9.57 -0.46 35.97
CA LEU A 408 -10.28 -1.44 36.78
C LEU A 408 -10.93 -0.74 37.97
N SER A 409 -12.15 -1.14 38.31
CA SER A 409 -12.76 -0.78 39.58
C SER A 409 -11.98 -1.39 40.75
N ARG A 410 -12.19 -0.86 41.96
CA ARG A 410 -11.55 -1.39 43.17
C ARG A 410 -11.78 -2.89 43.37
N ALA A 411 -13.00 -3.35 43.10
CA ALA A 411 -13.33 -4.77 43.24
C ALA A 411 -12.57 -5.60 42.20
N GLU A 412 -12.57 -5.17 40.94
CA GLU A 412 -11.84 -5.85 39.86
C GLU A 412 -10.35 -5.90 40.14
N ALA A 413 -9.71 -4.80 40.54
CA ALA A 413 -8.29 -4.76 40.86
C ALA A 413 -7.87 -5.81 41.91
N LEU A 414 -8.69 -5.97 42.96
CA LEU A 414 -8.38 -6.87 44.08
C LEU A 414 -8.81 -8.32 43.85
N LEU A 415 -9.83 -8.55 43.02
CA LEU A 415 -10.42 -9.87 42.79
C LEU A 415 -10.02 -10.51 41.46
N LEU A 416 -9.43 -9.74 40.54
CA LEU A 416 -8.99 -10.25 39.23
C LEU A 416 -8.03 -11.43 39.43
N ASP A 417 -8.34 -12.54 38.78
CA ASP A 417 -7.42 -13.67 38.68
C ASP A 417 -6.44 -13.42 37.52
N ILE A 418 -5.21 -13.09 37.89
CA ILE A 418 -4.15 -12.68 36.96
C ILE A 418 -3.75 -13.84 36.03
N HIS A 419 -3.88 -15.09 36.51
CA HIS A 419 -3.50 -16.28 35.74
C HIS A 419 -4.38 -16.53 34.52
N THR A 420 -5.66 -16.19 34.63
CA THR A 420 -6.63 -16.38 33.55
C THR A 420 -7.00 -15.09 32.82
N ALA A 421 -6.58 -13.93 33.35
CA ALA A 421 -6.98 -12.63 32.81
C ALA A 421 -6.27 -12.31 31.49
N ASP A 422 -5.00 -12.68 31.31
CA ASP A 422 -4.27 -12.42 30.06
C ASP A 422 -4.70 -13.40 28.95
N GLN A 423 -5.27 -12.87 27.88
CA GLN A 423 -5.68 -13.61 26.69
C GLN A 423 -4.89 -13.18 25.43
N GLY A 424 -3.75 -12.49 25.61
CA GLY A 424 -2.89 -12.03 24.51
C GLY A 424 -3.30 -10.67 23.97
N HIS A 425 -4.45 -10.58 23.29
CA HIS A 425 -4.97 -9.34 22.69
C HIS A 425 -5.97 -8.58 23.56
N CYS A 426 -6.42 -9.18 24.66
CA CYS A 426 -7.29 -8.53 25.64
C CYS A 426 -7.06 -9.06 27.06
N LEU A 427 -7.45 -8.24 28.02
CA LEU A 427 -7.59 -8.59 29.42
C LEU A 427 -9.05 -9.01 29.68
N LEU A 428 -9.23 -10.25 30.11
CA LEU A 428 -10.51 -10.82 30.51
C LEU A 428 -10.75 -10.57 32.00
N ILE A 429 -11.77 -9.77 32.31
CA ILE A 429 -12.16 -9.47 33.68
C ILE A 429 -13.42 -10.27 34.00
N ASP A 430 -13.24 -11.36 34.75
CA ASP A 430 -14.35 -12.17 35.25
C ASP A 430 -14.29 -12.32 36.77
N ILE A 431 -14.99 -11.43 37.46
CA ILE A 431 -15.15 -11.49 38.93
C ILE A 431 -16.58 -11.91 39.32
N SER A 432 -17.36 -12.43 38.37
CA SER A 432 -18.78 -12.75 38.59
C SER A 432 -18.99 -13.85 39.64
N ALA A 433 -18.06 -14.81 39.70
CA ALA A 433 -18.09 -15.90 40.68
C ALA A 433 -17.79 -15.43 42.12
N THR A 434 -16.98 -14.37 42.27
CA THR A 434 -16.51 -13.89 43.59
C THR A 434 -17.19 -12.60 44.04
N HIS A 435 -17.84 -11.88 43.12
CA HIS A 435 -18.52 -10.62 43.36
C HIS A 435 -19.89 -10.62 42.67
N GLY A 436 -20.98 -10.70 43.43
CA GLY A 436 -22.33 -10.82 42.86
C GLY A 436 -22.82 -9.64 42.00
N ARG A 437 -22.15 -8.48 42.06
CA ARG A 437 -22.39 -7.33 41.16
C ARG A 437 -21.43 -7.29 39.97
N GLY A 438 -20.44 -8.18 39.94
CA GLY A 438 -19.41 -8.27 38.93
C GLY A 438 -19.97 -8.81 37.61
N LYS A 439 -19.70 -8.10 36.52
CA LYS A 439 -20.02 -8.55 35.17
C LYS A 439 -18.74 -8.94 34.46
N ARG A 440 -18.78 -10.05 33.73
CA ARG A 440 -17.71 -10.41 32.81
C ARG A 440 -17.56 -9.33 31.74
N ARG A 441 -16.37 -8.76 31.59
CA ARG A 441 -16.07 -7.75 30.57
C ARG A 441 -14.66 -7.92 30.01
N LEU A 442 -14.46 -7.41 28.80
CA LEU A 442 -13.18 -7.44 28.10
C LEU A 442 -12.59 -6.03 28.04
N VAL A 443 -11.27 -5.93 28.21
CA VAL A 443 -10.51 -4.70 27.98
C VAL A 443 -9.42 -4.99 26.96
N LEU A 444 -9.41 -4.27 25.84
CA LEU A 444 -8.42 -4.50 24.77
C LEU A 444 -7.05 -3.98 25.21
N ILE A 445 -5.99 -4.70 24.82
CA ILE A 445 -4.61 -4.24 24.96
C ILE A 445 -4.26 -3.46 23.69
N ARG A 446 -3.99 -2.16 23.84
CA ARG A 446 -3.84 -1.21 22.73
C ARG A 446 -2.40 -0.72 22.58
N THR A 447 -1.65 -0.66 23.68
CA THR A 447 -0.30 -0.09 23.68
C THR A 447 0.75 -1.11 24.09
N ALA A 448 1.98 -0.92 23.60
CA ALA A 448 3.13 -1.72 24.03
C ALA A 448 3.41 -1.58 25.53
N GLN A 449 3.11 -0.41 26.11
CA GLN A 449 3.24 -0.15 27.55
C GLN A 449 2.25 -0.99 28.37
N GLU A 450 0.99 -1.08 27.95
CA GLU A 450 -0.01 -1.97 28.56
C GLU A 450 0.44 -3.43 28.52
N ARG A 451 0.95 -3.91 27.37
CA ARG A 451 1.47 -5.28 27.24
C ARG A 451 2.67 -5.51 28.16
N GLN A 452 3.64 -4.59 28.17
CA GLN A 452 4.84 -4.71 29.01
C GLN A 452 4.50 -4.75 30.50
N LEU A 453 3.55 -3.92 30.94
CA LEU A 453 3.07 -3.92 32.32
C LEU A 453 2.38 -5.24 32.66
N LEU A 454 1.51 -5.75 31.77
CA LEU A 454 0.87 -7.03 31.96
C LEU A 454 1.90 -8.18 32.05
N ASP A 455 2.90 -8.21 31.16
CA ASP A 455 3.97 -9.21 31.19
C ASP A 455 4.81 -9.17 32.48
N GLN A 456 5.06 -7.97 33.01
CA GLN A 456 5.75 -7.82 34.30
C GLN A 456 4.90 -8.36 35.45
N VAL A 457 3.59 -8.06 35.45
CA VAL A 457 2.68 -8.51 36.50
C VAL A 457 2.46 -10.03 36.41
N VAL A 458 2.22 -10.59 35.23
CA VAL A 458 2.07 -12.04 35.05
C VAL A 458 3.31 -12.78 35.54
N ARG A 459 4.52 -12.30 35.23
CA ARG A 459 5.78 -12.87 35.75
C ARG A 459 5.90 -12.79 37.27
N LEU A 460 5.50 -11.68 37.87
CA LEU A 460 5.50 -11.53 39.34
C LEU A 460 4.55 -12.55 40.00
N PHE A 461 3.44 -12.85 39.34
CA PHE A 461 2.40 -13.75 39.84
C PHE A 461 2.57 -15.22 39.46
N GLU A 462 3.49 -15.58 38.57
CA GLU A 462 3.66 -16.92 37.99
C GLU A 462 3.68 -18.06 39.03
N ARG A 463 4.30 -17.83 40.19
CA ARG A 463 4.40 -18.81 41.29
C ARG A 463 3.63 -18.41 42.54
N VAL A 464 2.76 -17.42 42.43
CA VAL A 464 1.98 -16.87 43.54
C VAL A 464 0.60 -17.54 43.55
N ASP A 465 0.28 -18.17 44.68
CA ASP A 465 -1.08 -18.64 44.93
C ASP A 465 -2.01 -17.43 45.16
N CYS A 466 -2.89 -17.17 44.19
CA CYS A 466 -3.91 -16.11 44.27
C CYS A 466 -5.15 -16.55 45.08
N GLY A 467 -5.17 -17.76 45.63
CA GLY A 467 -6.25 -18.30 46.45
C GLY A 467 -6.35 -17.69 47.84
N VAL A 468 -7.32 -18.17 48.62
CA VAL A 468 -7.60 -17.67 49.99
C VAL A 468 -6.45 -17.95 50.97
N ALA A 469 -5.71 -19.04 50.77
CA ALA A 469 -4.59 -19.45 51.61
C ALA A 469 -3.24 -18.86 51.14
N GLY A 470 -3.21 -18.23 49.97
CA GLY A 470 -2.00 -17.64 49.41
C GLY A 470 -1.57 -16.35 50.11
N PRO A 471 -0.40 -15.80 49.74
CA PRO A 471 0.18 -14.62 50.40
C PRO A 471 -0.70 -13.37 50.31
N GLU A 472 -1.51 -13.25 49.26
CA GLU A 472 -2.47 -12.15 49.14
C GLU A 472 -3.69 -12.31 50.05
N GLY A 473 -4.03 -13.55 50.43
CA GLY A 473 -5.20 -13.85 51.22
C GLY A 473 -6.53 -13.55 50.50
N ASN A 474 -7.63 -13.56 51.25
CA ASN A 474 -8.96 -13.28 50.73
C ASN A 474 -9.19 -11.78 50.42
N TYR A 475 -10.31 -11.48 49.78
CA TYR A 475 -10.70 -10.10 49.42
C TYR A 475 -10.65 -9.12 50.60
N ARG A 476 -11.08 -9.54 51.80
CA ARG A 476 -11.10 -8.67 52.99
C ARG A 476 -9.68 -8.31 53.42
N GLN A 477 -8.75 -9.26 53.38
CA GLN A 477 -7.34 -9.03 53.72
C GLN A 477 -6.67 -8.11 52.69
N ARG A 478 -6.93 -8.31 51.39
CA ARG A 478 -6.45 -7.40 50.33
C ARG A 478 -6.99 -5.99 50.50
N LEU A 479 -8.29 -5.87 50.78
CA LEU A 479 -8.95 -4.60 51.04
C LEU A 479 -8.41 -3.90 52.30
N TYR A 480 -8.11 -4.65 53.36
CA TYR A 480 -7.52 -4.12 54.58
C TYR A 480 -6.13 -3.51 54.31
N ARG A 481 -5.24 -4.26 53.64
CA ARG A 481 -3.90 -3.74 53.26
C ARG A 481 -4.00 -2.47 52.43
N LEU A 482 -4.93 -2.43 51.48
CA LEU A 482 -5.18 -1.26 50.65
C LEU A 482 -5.64 -0.05 51.49
N LYS A 483 -6.57 -0.25 52.42
CA LYS A 483 -7.06 0.82 53.30
C LYS A 483 -5.97 1.36 54.21
N CYS A 484 -5.14 0.48 54.78
CA CYS A 484 -4.00 0.89 55.61
C CYS A 484 -3.04 1.76 54.81
N TYR A 485 -2.69 1.33 53.59
CA TYR A 485 -1.80 2.09 52.72
C TYR A 485 -2.37 3.48 52.35
N LEU A 486 -3.65 3.55 52.00
CA LEU A 486 -4.29 4.84 51.68
C LEU A 486 -4.30 5.78 52.89
N ALA A 487 -4.55 5.26 54.10
CA ALA A 487 -4.49 6.07 55.31
C ALA A 487 -3.08 6.59 55.62
N GLU A 488 -2.04 5.80 55.36
CA GLU A 488 -0.63 6.24 55.50
C GLU A 488 -0.29 7.37 54.52
N LEU A 489 -0.84 7.34 53.31
CA LEU A 489 -0.65 8.38 52.31
C LEU A 489 -1.35 9.69 52.68
N ASP A 490 -2.59 9.63 53.17
CA ASP A 490 -3.33 10.83 53.58
C ASP A 490 -2.60 11.56 54.72
N VAL A 491 -2.09 10.81 55.70
CA VAL A 491 -1.28 11.37 56.81
C VAL A 491 0.03 11.98 56.30
N ALA A 492 0.70 11.34 55.34
CA ALA A 492 1.94 11.87 54.77
C ALA A 492 1.71 13.17 53.96
N GLN A 493 0.57 13.29 53.28
CA GLN A 493 0.19 14.50 52.54
C GLN A 493 -0.16 15.66 53.48
N GLU A 494 -0.90 15.41 54.57
CA GLU A 494 -1.19 16.42 55.59
C GLU A 494 0.08 16.92 56.30
N GLN A 495 1.04 16.03 56.58
CA GLN A 495 2.32 16.41 57.19
C GLN A 495 3.21 17.23 56.24
N GLN A 496 3.19 16.96 54.94
CA GLN A 496 3.88 17.80 53.94
C GLN A 496 3.24 19.18 53.80
N PHE A 497 1.92 19.28 53.94
CA PHE A 497 1.19 20.55 53.87
C PHE A 497 1.39 21.42 55.12
N LEU A 498 1.60 20.81 56.28
CA LEU A 498 1.92 21.52 57.53
C LEU A 498 3.40 21.92 57.66
N ALA A 499 4.29 21.32 56.85
CA ALA A 499 5.72 21.59 56.84
C ALA A 499 6.16 22.59 55.73
N ALA A 500 5.24 22.98 54.85
CA ALA A 500 5.40 24.02 53.83
C ALA A 500 4.73 25.32 54.31
#